data_AF-A0A356PZK0-F1
#
_entry.id   AF-A0A356PZK0-F1
#
_cell.length_a   1.000
_cell.length_b   1.000
_cell.length_c   1.000
_cell.angle_alpha   90.00
_cell.angle_beta   90.00
_cell.angle_gamma   90.00
#
_symmetry.space_group_name_H-M   'P 1'
#
loop_
_entity.id
_entity.type
_entity.pdbx_description
1 polymer ?
#
loop_
_entity_poly.entity_id
_entity_poly.type
_entity_poly.pdbx_seq_one_letter_code
_entity_poly.pdbx_strand_id
1 'polypeptide(L)'
;MEEPYILSAIVGFYFFGLQCDEAISKVTTAIQLGGSVDTLSGAARIYGVCGDYARAIEVSKQALIRVPHDAGWSITRNLVAYYYLNGQEDEVQALIGDNINAPDMHGEVLFYFAYASEKRGDLEKAQEYLDRAKQAGTSIKNFKRSFIIKSDSHEIMQSLERLGLDQTSF
;
A
#
# COMPACT_ATOMS: atom_id res chain seq x y z
N MET A 1 -22.77 5.96 11.70
CA MET A 1 -22.34 7.20 12.40
C MET A 1 -20.90 7.58 12.07
N GLU A 2 -20.04 6.61 11.74
CA GLU A 2 -18.64 6.82 11.32
C GLU A 2 -18.47 7.37 9.88
N GLU A 3 -19.36 7.01 8.94
CA GLU A 3 -19.24 7.35 7.50
C GLU A 3 -18.96 8.83 7.19
N PRO A 4 -19.63 9.82 7.82
CA PRO A 4 -19.36 11.22 7.54
C PRO A 4 -17.93 11.64 7.90
N TYR A 5 -17.36 11.05 8.96
CA TYR A 5 -16.01 11.36 9.40
C TYR A 5 -14.96 10.78 8.47
N ILE A 6 -15.11 9.51 8.07
CA ILE A 6 -14.17 8.89 7.12
C ILE A 6 -14.25 9.54 5.75
N LEU A 7 -15.45 9.85 5.25
CA LEU A 7 -15.63 10.56 3.98
C LEU A 7 -15.01 11.96 4.05
N SER A 8 -15.27 12.71 5.14
CA SER A 8 -14.68 14.03 5.35
C SER A 8 -13.15 13.99 5.41
N ALA A 9 -12.57 12.95 6.02
CA ALA A 9 -11.12 12.78 6.08
C ALA A 9 -10.54 12.52 4.68
N ILE A 10 -11.06 11.53 3.96
CA ILE A 10 -10.54 11.12 2.65
C ILE A 10 -10.73 12.23 1.62
N VAL A 11 -11.96 12.72 1.46
CA VAL A 11 -12.27 13.74 0.46
C VAL A 11 -11.58 15.05 0.81
N GLY A 12 -11.59 15.42 2.10
CA GLY A 12 -10.89 16.61 2.59
C GLY A 12 -9.40 16.58 2.27
N PHE A 13 -8.74 15.45 2.56
CA PHE A 13 -7.30 15.31 2.35
C PHE A 13 -6.93 15.34 0.86
N TYR A 14 -7.61 14.54 0.03
CA TYR A 14 -7.22 14.40 -1.38
C TYR A 14 -7.69 15.55 -2.28
N PHE A 15 -8.78 16.25 -1.94
CA PHE A 15 -9.38 17.23 -2.85
C PHE A 15 -9.48 18.65 -2.28
N PHE A 16 -9.40 18.83 -0.95
CA PHE A 16 -9.63 20.12 -0.31
C PHE A 16 -8.46 20.59 0.57
N GLY A 17 -7.31 19.92 0.51
CA GLY A 17 -6.10 20.35 1.21
C GLY A 17 -6.18 20.23 2.73
N LEU A 18 -7.03 19.33 3.25
CA LEU A 18 -7.08 19.02 4.68
C LEU A 18 -5.72 18.50 5.15
N GLN A 19 -5.22 19.03 6.26
CA GLN A 19 -3.90 18.66 6.77
C GLN A 19 -3.94 17.31 7.49
N CYS A 20 -2.76 16.70 7.67
CA CYS A 20 -2.64 15.39 8.29
C CYS A 20 -3.27 15.31 9.69
N ASP A 21 -3.03 16.29 10.56
CA ASP A 21 -3.58 16.29 11.92
C ASP A 21 -5.12 16.32 11.92
N GLU A 22 -5.71 17.09 11.01
CA GLU A 22 -7.17 17.18 10.86
C GLU A 22 -7.77 15.90 10.28
N ALA A 23 -7.13 15.31 9.26
CA ALA A 23 -7.56 14.05 8.67
C ALA A 23 -7.45 12.90 9.69
N ILE A 24 -6.35 12.85 10.45
CA ILE A 24 -6.10 11.88 11.52
C ILE A 24 -7.16 11.99 12.62
N SER A 25 -7.50 13.22 13.04
CA SER A 25 -8.55 13.44 14.04
C SER A 25 -9.88 12.86 13.58
N LYS A 26 -10.26 13.10 12.32
CA LYS A 26 -11.52 12.59 11.75
C LYS A 26 -11.54 11.06 11.68
N VAL A 27 -10.48 10.41 11.18
CA VAL A 27 -10.46 8.93 11.11
C VAL A 27 -10.40 8.28 12.49
N THR A 28 -9.77 8.95 13.48
CA THR A 28 -9.79 8.50 14.88
C THR A 28 -11.21 8.50 15.44
N THR A 29 -11.97 9.57 15.20
CA THR A 29 -13.40 9.63 15.58
C THR A 29 -14.21 8.56 14.85
N ALA A 30 -13.96 8.35 13.56
CA ALA A 30 -14.64 7.29 12.80
C ALA A 30 -14.42 5.90 13.43
N ILE A 31 -13.18 5.56 13.79
CA ILE A 31 -12.84 4.29 14.47
C ILE A 31 -13.59 4.16 15.80
N GLN A 32 -13.63 5.22 16.62
CA GLN A 32 -14.31 5.21 17.92
C GLN A 32 -15.83 4.98 17.80
N LEU A 33 -16.43 5.31 16.65
CA LEU A 33 -17.86 5.19 16.40
C LEU A 33 -18.31 3.82 15.87
N GLY A 34 -17.39 2.90 15.62
CA GLY A 34 -17.73 1.53 15.21
C GLY A 34 -16.55 0.75 14.61
N GLY A 35 -15.71 1.42 13.83
CA GLY A 35 -14.55 0.81 13.19
C GLY A 35 -14.93 -0.33 12.25
N SER A 36 -15.85 -0.08 11.30
CA SER A 36 -16.10 -1.04 10.22
C SER A 36 -14.84 -1.28 9.37
N VAL A 37 -14.87 -2.33 8.54
CA VAL A 37 -13.80 -2.63 7.58
C VAL A 37 -13.47 -1.42 6.71
N ASP A 38 -14.48 -0.71 6.20
CA ASP A 38 -14.29 0.47 5.34
C ASP A 38 -13.64 1.62 6.11
N THR A 39 -14.09 1.85 7.35
CA THR A 39 -13.51 2.86 8.23
C THR A 39 -12.05 2.54 8.56
N LEU A 40 -11.74 1.29 8.89
CA LEU A 40 -10.37 0.86 9.20
C LEU A 40 -9.46 0.94 7.98
N SER A 41 -9.94 0.51 6.81
CA SER A 41 -9.19 0.56 5.55
C SER A 41 -8.92 1.99 5.10
N GLY A 42 -9.92 2.87 5.22
CA GLY A 42 -9.77 4.29 4.94
C GLY A 42 -8.87 5.00 5.95
N ALA A 43 -8.97 4.66 7.25
CA ALA A 43 -8.07 5.15 8.28
C ALA A 43 -6.63 4.74 8.03
N ALA A 44 -6.40 3.47 7.66
CA ALA A 44 -5.07 2.96 7.31
C ALA A 44 -4.45 3.79 6.18
N ARG A 45 -5.26 4.11 5.16
CA ARG A 45 -4.84 4.96 4.07
C ARG A 45 -4.44 6.36 4.53
N ILE A 46 -5.24 7.02 5.37
CA ILE A 46 -4.91 8.34 5.93
C ILE A 46 -3.64 8.30 6.78
N TYR A 47 -3.50 7.32 7.67
CA TYR A 47 -2.28 7.16 8.48
C TYR A 47 -1.04 6.96 7.59
N GLY A 48 -1.13 6.07 6.61
CA GLY A 48 -0.03 5.80 5.68
C GLY A 48 0.37 7.03 4.86
N VAL A 49 -0.60 7.81 4.35
CA VAL A 49 -0.29 9.06 3.63
C VAL A 49 0.12 10.23 4.54
N CYS A 50 0.08 10.03 5.85
CA CYS A 50 0.63 10.98 6.81
C CYS A 50 1.95 10.50 7.41
N GLY A 51 2.48 9.37 6.95
CA GLY A 51 3.75 8.80 7.41
C GLY A 51 3.63 8.03 8.73
N ASP A 52 2.42 7.83 9.25
CA ASP A 52 2.19 7.03 10.46
C ASP A 52 1.97 5.55 10.09
N TYR A 53 3.05 4.91 9.65
CA TYR A 53 2.99 3.53 9.17
C TYR A 53 2.63 2.55 10.29
N ALA A 54 3.04 2.82 11.53
CA ALA A 54 2.72 1.98 12.67
C ALA A 54 1.21 1.88 12.90
N ARG A 55 0.49 3.01 12.96
CA ARG A 55 -0.98 3.00 13.07
C ARG A 55 -1.62 2.43 11.82
N ALA A 56 -1.10 2.74 10.63
CA ALA A 56 -1.62 2.20 9.37
C ALA A 56 -1.60 0.66 9.35
N ILE A 57 -0.48 0.05 9.77
CA ILE A 57 -0.32 -1.39 9.90
C ILE A 57 -1.33 -1.96 10.90
N GLU A 58 -1.44 -1.36 12.08
CA GLU A 58 -2.35 -1.82 13.12
C GLU A 58 -3.81 -1.87 12.61
N VAL A 59 -4.31 -0.78 12.04
CA VAL A 59 -5.69 -0.73 11.58
C VAL A 59 -5.94 -1.57 10.32
N SER A 60 -4.94 -1.74 9.43
CA SER A 60 -5.03 -2.68 8.31
C SER A 60 -5.18 -4.13 8.78
N LYS A 61 -4.39 -4.56 9.79
CA LYS A 61 -4.53 -5.90 10.38
C LYS A 61 -5.90 -6.10 11.01
N GLN A 62 -6.39 -5.09 11.71
CA GLN A 62 -7.73 -5.06 12.27
C GLN A 62 -8.83 -5.17 11.20
N ALA A 63 -8.65 -4.55 10.03
CA ALA A 63 -9.58 -4.68 8.90
C ALA A 63 -9.55 -6.09 8.31
N LEU A 64 -8.35 -6.66 8.10
CA LEU A 64 -8.16 -8.01 7.56
C LEU A 64 -8.80 -9.10 8.44
N ILE A 65 -8.74 -8.96 9.77
CA ILE A 65 -9.39 -9.90 10.71
C ILE A 65 -10.93 -9.90 10.52
N ARG A 66 -11.50 -8.79 10.05
CA ARG A 66 -12.95 -8.59 9.91
C ARG A 66 -13.50 -8.94 8.54
N VAL A 67 -12.65 -9.15 7.53
CA VAL A 67 -13.08 -9.56 6.20
C VAL A 67 -12.88 -11.06 5.99
N PRO A 68 -13.87 -11.78 5.46
CA PRO A 68 -13.69 -13.19 5.10
C PRO A 68 -12.73 -13.36 3.92
N HIS A 69 -12.60 -12.34 3.08
CA HIS A 69 -11.78 -12.32 1.88
C HIS A 69 -11.48 -10.86 1.47
N ASP A 70 -10.20 -10.53 1.29
CA ASP A 70 -9.77 -9.20 0.80
C ASP A 70 -9.84 -9.15 -0.73
N ALA A 71 -11.02 -8.79 -1.26
CA ALA A 71 -11.27 -8.75 -2.69
C ALA A 71 -10.27 -7.83 -3.41
N GLY A 72 -9.59 -8.38 -4.43
CA GLY A 72 -8.61 -7.64 -5.23
C GLY A 72 -7.38 -7.19 -4.43
N TRP A 73 -7.09 -7.81 -3.29
CA TRP A 73 -5.92 -7.53 -2.45
C TRP A 73 -5.87 -6.07 -1.98
N SER A 74 -7.01 -5.41 -1.80
CA SER A 74 -7.08 -3.96 -1.57
C SER A 74 -6.49 -3.53 -0.22
N ILE A 75 -6.80 -4.27 0.85
CA ILE A 75 -6.24 -3.99 2.18
C ILE A 75 -4.80 -4.52 2.25
N THR A 76 -4.58 -5.70 1.70
CA THR A 76 -3.31 -6.42 1.68
C THR A 76 -2.24 -5.63 0.95
N ARG A 77 -2.52 -5.08 -0.25
CA ARG A 77 -1.53 -4.28 -1.00
C ARG A 77 -1.05 -3.05 -0.21
N ASN A 78 -1.97 -2.41 0.52
CA ASN A 78 -1.64 -1.25 1.34
C ASN A 78 -0.79 -1.68 2.54
N LEU A 79 -1.15 -2.79 3.19
CA LEU A 79 -0.38 -3.33 4.31
C LEU A 79 1.03 -3.74 3.90
N VAL A 80 1.20 -4.38 2.74
CA VAL A 80 2.53 -4.66 2.16
C VAL A 80 3.33 -3.36 2.03
N ALA A 81 2.74 -2.32 1.42
CA ALA A 81 3.40 -1.03 1.29
C ALA A 81 3.84 -0.46 2.64
N TYR A 82 2.97 -0.50 3.66
CA TYR A 82 3.29 0.00 4.98
C TYR A 82 4.40 -0.79 5.66
N TYR A 83 4.46 -2.11 5.49
CA TYR A 83 5.57 -2.92 6.02
C TYR A 83 6.91 -2.51 5.40
N TYR A 84 6.98 -2.34 4.07
CA TYR A 84 8.21 -1.85 3.43
C TYR A 84 8.60 -0.45 3.92
N LEU A 85 7.64 0.46 3.97
CA LEU A 85 7.89 1.85 4.40
C LEU A 85 8.25 1.96 5.89
N ASN A 86 7.85 0.98 6.72
CA ASN A 86 8.20 0.89 8.13
C ASN A 86 9.44 0.02 8.40
N GLY A 87 10.12 -0.49 7.37
CA GLY A 87 11.31 -1.35 7.50
C GLY A 87 11.02 -2.75 8.05
N GLN A 88 9.77 -3.23 7.93
CA GLN A 88 9.29 -4.52 8.41
C GLN A 88 9.08 -5.50 7.25
N GLU A 89 10.05 -5.57 6.34
CA GLU A 89 9.97 -6.38 5.10
C GLU A 89 9.70 -7.87 5.38
N ASP A 90 10.22 -8.40 6.50
CA ASP A 90 10.04 -9.80 6.90
C ASP A 90 8.55 -10.18 7.15
N GLU A 91 7.73 -9.22 7.61
CA GLU A 91 6.30 -9.44 7.86
C GLU A 91 5.51 -9.68 6.56
N VAL A 92 6.04 -9.21 5.42
CA VAL A 92 5.40 -9.39 4.11
C VAL A 92 5.34 -10.87 3.73
N GLN A 93 6.37 -11.65 4.08
CA GLN A 93 6.38 -13.09 3.80
C GLN A 93 5.29 -13.81 4.60
N ALA A 94 5.05 -13.42 5.86
CA ALA A 94 3.99 -14.01 6.68
C ALA A 94 2.59 -13.62 6.17
N LEU A 95 2.44 -12.39 5.65
CA LEU A 95 1.18 -11.87 5.12
C LEU A 95 0.81 -12.49 3.77
N ILE A 96 1.74 -12.48 2.81
CA ILE A 96 1.48 -12.92 1.43
C ILE A 96 1.78 -14.40 1.25
N GLY A 97 2.89 -14.89 1.78
CA GLY A 97 3.33 -16.28 1.61
C GLY A 97 3.32 -16.72 0.15
N ASP A 98 2.78 -17.91 -0.10
CA ASP A 98 2.65 -18.47 -1.45
C ASP A 98 1.59 -17.78 -2.32
N ASN A 99 0.74 -16.92 -1.72
CA ASN A 99 -0.26 -16.17 -2.48
C ASN A 99 0.38 -15.15 -3.43
N ILE A 100 1.68 -14.85 -3.31
CA ILE A 100 2.40 -14.06 -4.32
C ILE A 100 2.26 -14.65 -5.72
N ASN A 101 1.99 -15.96 -5.83
CA ASN A 101 1.79 -16.66 -7.10
C ASN A 101 0.36 -16.59 -7.62
N ALA A 102 -0.55 -15.88 -6.93
CA ALA A 102 -1.92 -15.69 -7.40
C ALA A 102 -1.93 -15.00 -8.78
N PRO A 103 -2.71 -15.51 -9.76
CA PRO A 103 -2.79 -14.91 -11.09
C PRO A 103 -3.29 -13.46 -11.10
N ASP A 104 -4.11 -13.10 -10.11
CA ASP A 104 -4.71 -11.78 -9.94
C ASP A 104 -3.97 -10.91 -8.89
N MET A 105 -2.73 -11.28 -8.52
CA MET A 105 -1.95 -10.52 -7.56
C MET A 105 -1.76 -9.07 -8.03
N HIS A 106 -2.01 -8.13 -7.12
CA HIS A 106 -1.95 -6.72 -7.44
C HIS A 106 -0.53 -6.30 -7.85
N GLY A 107 -0.37 -5.60 -8.98
CA GLY A 107 0.97 -5.28 -9.50
C GLY A 107 1.81 -4.39 -8.59
N GLU A 108 1.19 -3.56 -7.74
CA GLU A 108 1.92 -2.82 -6.71
C GLU A 108 2.60 -3.75 -5.69
N VAL A 109 1.98 -4.89 -5.32
CA VAL A 109 2.63 -5.91 -4.47
C VAL A 109 3.80 -6.53 -5.22
N LEU A 110 3.64 -6.81 -6.51
CA LEU A 110 4.70 -7.37 -7.35
C LEU A 110 5.90 -6.43 -7.47
N PHE A 111 5.71 -5.11 -7.52
CA PHE A 111 6.81 -4.14 -7.49
C PHE A 111 7.64 -4.23 -6.20
N TYR A 112 6.99 -4.39 -5.05
CA TYR A 112 7.70 -4.60 -3.78
C TYR A 112 8.50 -5.91 -3.77
N PHE A 113 7.93 -6.99 -4.31
CA PHE A 113 8.63 -8.28 -4.42
C PHE A 113 9.78 -8.26 -5.44
N ALA A 114 9.64 -7.49 -6.53
CA ALA A 114 10.71 -7.24 -7.48
C ALA A 114 11.90 -6.55 -6.78
N TYR A 115 11.62 -5.48 -6.03
CA TYR A 115 12.62 -4.78 -5.21
C TYR A 115 13.31 -5.69 -4.20
N ALA A 116 12.55 -6.47 -3.42
CA ALA A 116 13.13 -7.36 -2.43
C ALA A 116 13.99 -8.47 -3.06
N SER A 117 13.63 -8.94 -4.26
CA SER A 117 14.41 -9.96 -4.98
C SER A 117 15.70 -9.38 -5.56
N GLU A 118 15.65 -8.17 -6.12
CA GLU A 118 16.84 -7.44 -6.57
C GLU A 118 17.81 -7.18 -5.42
N LYS A 119 17.31 -6.75 -4.26
CA LYS A 119 18.12 -6.51 -3.03
C LYS A 119 18.85 -7.77 -2.55
N ARG A 120 18.28 -8.96 -2.81
CA ARG A 120 18.90 -10.27 -2.52
C ARG A 120 19.83 -10.77 -3.64
N GLY A 121 19.92 -10.07 -4.76
CA GLY A 121 20.70 -10.48 -5.93
C GLY A 121 19.99 -11.48 -6.85
N ASP A 122 18.71 -11.76 -6.63
CA ASP A 122 17.90 -12.65 -7.46
C ASP A 122 17.22 -11.86 -8.58
N LEU A 123 18.02 -11.52 -9.60
CA LEU A 123 17.58 -10.71 -10.74
C LEU A 123 16.54 -11.43 -11.61
N GLU A 124 16.59 -12.76 -11.68
CA GLU A 124 15.63 -13.56 -12.44
C GLU A 124 14.23 -13.42 -11.85
N LYS A 125 14.07 -13.64 -10.53
CA LYS A 125 12.77 -13.41 -9.86
C LYS A 125 12.35 -11.96 -9.88
N ALA A 126 13.30 -11.02 -9.73
CA ALA A 126 12.99 -9.61 -9.80
C ALA A 126 12.33 -9.25 -11.15
N GLN A 127 12.87 -9.78 -12.25
CA GLN A 127 12.31 -9.60 -13.58
C GLN A 127 10.96 -10.30 -13.75
N GLU A 128 10.81 -11.52 -13.23
CA GLU A 128 9.54 -12.25 -13.27
C GLU A 128 8.40 -11.47 -12.61
N TYR A 129 8.64 -10.93 -11.40
CA TYR A 129 7.64 -10.10 -10.72
C TYR A 129 7.33 -8.83 -11.49
N LEU A 130 8.35 -8.19 -12.09
CA LEU A 130 8.16 -6.99 -12.88
C LEU A 130 7.29 -7.25 -14.12
N ASP A 131 7.52 -8.36 -14.81
CA ASP A 131 6.75 -8.73 -16.00
C ASP A 131 5.31 -9.08 -15.65
N ARG A 132 5.08 -9.75 -14.52
CA ARG A 132 3.73 -9.97 -13.99
C ARG A 132 3.03 -8.66 -13.61
N ALA A 133 3.75 -7.69 -13.02
CA ALA A 133 3.19 -6.38 -12.68
C ALA A 133 2.74 -5.61 -13.94
N LYS A 134 3.52 -5.69 -15.03
CA LYS A 134 3.17 -5.13 -16.34
C LYS A 134 1.93 -5.80 -16.94
N GLN A 135 1.85 -7.13 -16.87
CA GLN A 135 0.68 -7.89 -17.34
C GLN A 135 -0.59 -7.55 -16.56
N ALA A 136 -0.47 -7.26 -15.26
CA ALA A 136 -1.56 -6.76 -14.42
C ALA A 136 -1.97 -5.31 -14.75
N GLY A 137 -1.29 -4.63 -15.68
CA GLY A 137 -1.60 -3.27 -16.09
C GLY A 137 -1.30 -2.21 -15.03
N THR A 138 -0.44 -2.52 -14.06
CA THR A 138 -0.11 -1.56 -12.99
C THR A 138 0.85 -0.49 -13.51
N SER A 139 0.38 0.76 -13.48
CA SER A 139 1.17 1.92 -13.89
C SER A 139 2.16 2.36 -12.81
N ILE A 140 3.42 2.58 -13.19
CA ILE A 140 4.44 3.11 -12.29
C ILE A 140 4.07 4.51 -11.78
N LYS A 141 3.38 5.30 -12.61
CA LYS A 141 2.86 6.63 -12.25
C LYS A 141 1.84 6.54 -11.13
N ASN A 142 0.97 5.53 -11.14
CA ASN A 142 -0.02 5.33 -10.09
C ASN A 142 0.64 4.83 -8.81
N PHE A 143 1.60 3.91 -8.91
CA PHE A 143 2.36 3.42 -7.76
C PHE A 143 3.04 4.57 -6.99
N LYS A 144 3.67 5.52 -7.70
CA LYS A 144 4.25 6.74 -7.10
C LYS A 144 3.23 7.59 -6.34
N ARG A 145 2.01 7.70 -6.87
CA ARG A 145 0.92 8.49 -6.27
C ARG A 145 0.28 7.81 -5.07
N SER A 146 0.27 6.48 -5.02
CA SER A 146 -0.45 5.69 -4.02
C SER A 146 0.18 5.76 -2.62
N PHE A 147 1.51 5.92 -2.49
CA PHE A 147 2.21 5.53 -1.24
C PHE A 147 3.23 6.51 -0.64
N ILE A 148 3.32 7.77 -1.07
CA ILE A 148 4.33 8.68 -0.48
C ILE A 148 5.75 8.17 -0.75
N ILE A 149 5.97 7.55 -1.89
CA ILE A 149 7.29 7.63 -2.52
C ILE A 149 7.40 9.07 -3.07
N LYS A 150 7.52 10.04 -2.14
CA LYS A 150 7.54 11.49 -2.42
C LYS A 150 8.80 11.92 -3.16
N SER A 151 9.74 11.01 -3.37
CA SER A 151 10.91 11.24 -4.18
C SER A 151 11.27 9.99 -4.97
N ASP A 152 11.68 10.20 -6.21
CA ASP A 152 12.33 9.19 -7.06
C ASP A 152 13.61 8.62 -6.42
N SER A 153 14.09 9.23 -5.34
CA SER A 153 15.23 8.76 -4.55
C SER A 153 14.90 7.62 -3.58
N HIS A 154 13.64 7.22 -3.42
CA HIS A 154 13.31 6.08 -2.59
C HIS A 154 13.90 4.80 -3.21
N GLU A 155 14.51 3.95 -2.39
CA GLU A 155 15.29 2.79 -2.87
C GLU A 155 14.52 1.88 -3.83
N ILE A 156 13.23 1.68 -3.55
CA ILE A 156 12.32 0.92 -4.42
C ILE A 156 12.25 1.48 -5.84
N MET A 157 12.22 2.81 -6.01
CA MET A 157 12.15 3.41 -7.35
C MET A 157 13.45 3.24 -8.10
N GLN A 158 14.58 3.44 -7.41
CA GLN A 158 15.90 3.22 -8.00
C GLN A 158 16.09 1.75 -8.42
N SER A 159 15.57 0.82 -7.63
CA SER A 159 15.56 -0.61 -7.96
C SER A 159 14.74 -0.91 -9.20
N LEU A 160 13.50 -0.42 -9.26
CA LEU A 160 12.63 -0.61 -10.42
C LEU A 160 13.25 0.01 -11.68
N GLU A 161 13.90 1.17 -11.58
CA GLU A 161 14.63 1.80 -12.68
C GLU A 161 15.83 0.95 -13.14
N ARG A 162 16.61 0.35 -12.23
CA ARG A 162 17.70 -0.59 -12.57
C ARG A 162 17.19 -1.84 -13.27
N LEU A 163 15.99 -2.29 -12.92
CA LEU A 163 15.28 -3.39 -13.59
C LEU A 163 14.61 -2.97 -14.91
N GLY A 164 14.82 -1.73 -15.37
CA GLY A 164 14.35 -1.24 -16.66
C GLY A 164 12.90 -0.77 -16.67
N LEU A 165 12.29 -0.49 -15.51
CA LEU A 165 11.00 0.19 -15.42
C LEU A 165 11.23 1.71 -15.37
N ASP A 166 11.19 2.36 -16.53
CA ASP A 166 11.34 3.81 -16.60
C ASP A 166 10.03 4.57 -16.33
N GLN A 167 10.13 5.89 -16.14
CA GLN A 167 8.97 6.74 -15.82
C GLN A 167 7.93 6.86 -16.96
N THR A 168 8.26 6.38 -18.15
CA THR A 168 7.38 6.35 -19.33
C THR A 168 6.71 4.99 -19.52
N SER A 169 7.07 4.00 -18.70
CA SER A 169 6.57 2.64 -18.78
C SER A 169 5.20 2.52 -18.08
N PHE A 170 4.15 2.51 -18.89
CA PHE A 170 2.72 2.31 -18.57
C PHE A 170 2.04 3.34 -17.65
#